data_AF-A0AAD9C5C3-F1
#
_entry.id   AF-A0AAD9C5C3-F1
#
_cell.length_a   1.000
_cell.length_b   1.000
_cell.length_c   1.000
_cell.angle_alpha   90.00
_cell.angle_beta   90.00
_cell.angle_gamma   90.00
#
_symmetry.space_group_name_H-M   'P 1'
#
loop_
_entity.id
_entity.type
_entity.pdbx_description
1 polymer ?
#
loop_
_entity_poly.entity_id
_entity_poly.type
_entity_poly.pdbx_seq_one_letter_code
_entity_poly.pdbx_strand_id
1 'polypeptide(L)'
;MGGIDQHHAEEVVPESLYLLLRLLCTDDDDQENMDKQTVNTKLLSIAQDIVFLASGGQRPTPKHIGIGVAVHQATRSKGLVQLLHAAGHSISYESVLRTDTAIANEAVKQYFDNGRVFIPQNFVNAKLPGYIMYANDNIDINEETLDGKGTFHASQTAAFR
;
A
#
# COMPACT_ATOMS: atom_id res chain seq x y z
N MET A 1 -0.37 -1.71 -5.02
CA MET A 1 -1.33 -1.64 -3.88
C MET A 1 -2.40 -0.63 -4.26
N GLY A 2 -3.51 -1.06 -4.88
CA GLY A 2 -4.64 -0.17 -5.20
C GLY A 2 -5.77 -0.52 -4.24
N GLY A 3 -6.07 0.36 -3.29
CA GLY A 3 -7.07 0.04 -2.25
C GLY A 3 -6.87 0.71 -0.89
N ILE A 4 -5.70 1.27 -0.62
CA ILE A 4 -5.36 1.90 0.67
C ILE A 4 -5.00 3.36 0.43
N ASP A 5 -5.87 4.05 -0.29
CA ASP A 5 -5.75 5.48 -0.56
C ASP A 5 -7.09 6.16 -0.23
N GLN A 6 -7.10 7.49 -0.32
CA GLN A 6 -8.28 8.28 0.00
C GLN A 6 -9.45 8.00 -0.94
N HIS A 7 -9.20 7.71 -2.21
CA HIS A 7 -10.25 7.44 -3.19
C HIS A 7 -11.06 6.19 -2.80
N HIS A 8 -10.39 5.12 -2.38
CA HIS A 8 -11.09 3.93 -1.90
C HIS A 8 -11.82 4.16 -0.57
N ALA A 9 -11.34 5.10 0.26
CA ALA A 9 -12.08 5.49 1.45
C ALA A 9 -13.40 6.20 1.10
N GLU A 10 -13.36 7.07 0.08
CA GLU A 10 -14.53 7.77 -0.44
C GLU A 10 -15.54 6.81 -1.10
N GLU A 11 -15.08 5.74 -1.77
CA GLU A 11 -15.95 4.71 -2.33
C GLU A 11 -16.68 3.86 -1.28
N VAL A 12 -16.01 3.56 -0.16
CA VAL A 12 -16.54 2.66 0.88
C VAL A 12 -17.47 3.39 1.85
N VAL A 13 -17.33 4.71 1.98
CA VAL A 13 -18.12 5.55 2.88
C VAL A 13 -19.38 6.06 2.15
N PRO A 14 -20.59 5.77 2.67
CA PRO A 14 -21.81 6.35 2.11
C PRO A 14 -21.80 7.88 2.20
N GLU A 15 -22.17 8.56 1.11
CA GLU A 15 -22.21 10.03 1.05
C GLU A 15 -23.06 10.64 2.17
N SER A 16 -24.20 10.02 2.50
CA SER A 16 -25.07 10.47 3.60
C SER A 16 -24.37 10.42 4.97
N LEU A 17 -23.54 9.41 5.22
CA LEU A 17 -22.75 9.31 6.46
C LEU A 17 -21.66 10.39 6.49
N TYR A 18 -20.98 10.60 5.37
CA TYR A 18 -19.97 11.65 5.25
C TYR A 18 -20.56 13.05 5.50
N LEU A 19 -21.69 13.36 4.87
CA LEU A 19 -22.39 14.64 5.06
C LEU A 19 -22.85 14.84 6.51
N LEU A 20 -23.38 13.79 7.14
CA LEU A 20 -23.75 13.83 8.55
C LEU A 20 -22.55 14.12 9.45
N LEU A 21 -21.44 13.40 9.27
CA LEU A 21 -20.23 13.63 10.07
C LEU A 21 -19.65 15.01 9.83
N ARG A 22 -19.69 15.51 8.60
CA ARG A 22 -19.29 16.88 8.30
C ARG A 22 -20.14 17.87 9.10
N LEU A 23 -21.47 17.77 9.04
CA LEU A 23 -22.37 18.63 9.81
C LEU A 23 -22.15 18.55 11.33
N LEU A 24 -21.78 17.38 11.86
CA LEU A 24 -21.56 17.19 13.29
C LEU A 24 -20.18 17.62 13.79
N CYS A 25 -19.17 17.63 12.91
CA CYS A 25 -17.77 17.80 13.30
C CYS A 25 -17.11 19.06 12.72
N THR A 26 -17.83 19.88 11.95
CA THR A 26 -17.35 21.19 11.51
C THR A 26 -18.34 22.26 11.96
N ASP A 27 -17.86 23.21 12.77
CA ASP A 27 -18.58 24.45 13.05
C ASP A 27 -18.34 25.46 11.91
N ASP A 28 -19.26 26.41 11.71
CA ASP A 28 -19.17 27.41 10.64
C ASP A 28 -17.90 28.29 10.78
N ASP A 29 -17.38 28.47 12.00
CA ASP A 29 -16.19 29.28 12.32
C ASP A 29 -14.85 28.56 12.04
N ASP A 30 -14.84 27.22 11.95
CA ASP A 30 -13.61 26.42 11.75
C ASP A 30 -13.14 26.39 10.29
N GLN A 31 -13.98 26.84 9.34
CA GLN A 31 -13.68 26.81 7.91
C GLN A 31 -12.61 27.82 7.50
N GLU A 32 -12.37 28.88 8.29
CA GLU A 32 -11.38 29.91 7.95
C GLU A 32 -9.94 29.53 8.35
N ASN A 33 -9.75 28.64 9.34
CA ASN A 33 -8.43 28.35 9.91
C ASN A 33 -7.92 26.92 9.71
N MET A 34 -8.77 25.94 9.36
CA MET A 34 -8.35 24.56 9.14
C MET A 34 -8.08 24.24 7.67
N ASP A 35 -6.96 23.54 7.43
CA ASP A 35 -6.71 22.90 6.13
C ASP A 35 -7.83 21.90 5.81
N LYS A 36 -8.55 22.17 4.71
CA LYS A 36 -9.69 21.37 4.23
C LYS A 36 -9.32 19.90 4.04
N GLN A 37 -8.07 19.61 3.66
CA GLN A 37 -7.59 18.25 3.47
C GLN A 37 -7.47 17.49 4.79
N THR A 38 -7.00 18.16 5.84
CA THR A 38 -6.92 17.62 7.20
C THR A 38 -8.29 17.30 7.79
N VAL A 39 -9.28 18.18 7.59
CA VAL A 39 -10.67 17.92 8.01
C VAL A 39 -11.22 16.68 7.32
N ASN A 40 -11.06 16.62 5.99
CA ASN A 40 -11.58 15.52 5.18
C ASN A 40 -10.98 14.16 5.58
N THR A 41 -9.67 14.13 5.85
CA THR A 41 -8.97 12.93 6.35
C THR A 41 -9.55 12.44 7.69
N LYS A 42 -9.84 13.35 8.63
CA LYS A 42 -10.44 12.99 9.93
C LYS A 42 -11.86 12.44 9.76
N LEU A 43 -12.68 13.10 8.94
CA LEU A 43 -14.06 12.66 8.66
C LEU A 43 -14.08 11.27 8.03
N LEU A 44 -13.25 11.03 7.01
CA LEU A 44 -13.13 9.72 6.37
C LEU A 44 -12.59 8.65 7.33
N SER A 45 -11.71 9.01 8.27
CA SER A 45 -11.21 8.09 9.29
C SER A 45 -12.33 7.63 10.23
N ILE A 46 -13.19 8.55 10.69
CA ILE A 46 -14.34 8.25 11.56
C ILE A 46 -15.40 7.45 10.79
N ALA A 47 -15.71 7.86 9.56
CA ALA A 47 -16.71 7.20 8.74
C ALA A 47 -16.34 5.74 8.46
N GLN A 48 -15.06 5.48 8.17
CA GLN A 48 -14.55 4.12 7.97
C GLN A 48 -14.63 3.24 9.22
N ASP A 49 -14.48 3.81 10.43
CA ASP A 49 -14.72 3.09 11.69
C ASP A 49 -16.18 2.71 11.83
N ILE A 50 -17.09 3.65 11.58
CA ILE A 50 -18.53 3.40 11.64
C ILE A 50 -18.92 2.29 10.66
N VAL A 51 -18.48 2.38 9.39
CA VAL A 51 -18.77 1.36 8.37
C VAL A 51 -18.24 -0.02 8.79
N PHE A 52 -17.00 -0.08 9.26
CA PHE A 52 -16.39 -1.34 9.68
C PHE A 52 -17.11 -1.95 10.89
N LEU A 53 -17.29 -1.17 11.95
CA LEU A 53 -17.87 -1.62 13.22
C LEU A 53 -19.35 -1.97 13.06
N ALA A 54 -20.14 -1.14 12.36
CA ALA A 54 -21.56 -1.41 12.11
C ALA A 54 -21.77 -2.66 11.25
N SER A 55 -20.77 -3.04 10.44
CA SER A 55 -20.81 -4.29 9.67
C SER A 55 -20.36 -5.53 10.46
N GLY A 56 -19.98 -5.40 11.73
CA GLY A 56 -19.37 -6.50 12.50
C GLY A 56 -18.04 -6.97 11.88
N GLY A 57 -17.30 -6.07 11.25
CA GLY A 57 -16.05 -6.37 10.55
C GLY A 57 -16.20 -7.07 9.18
N GLN A 58 -17.43 -7.25 8.68
CA GLN A 58 -17.69 -7.89 7.38
C GLN A 58 -17.39 -6.98 6.18
N ARG A 59 -17.34 -5.66 6.39
CA ARG A 59 -16.95 -4.67 5.38
C ARG A 59 -15.60 -4.06 5.75
N PRO A 60 -14.48 -4.71 5.39
CA PRO A 60 -13.16 -4.19 5.69
C PRO A 60 -12.94 -2.88 4.94
N THR A 61 -12.55 -1.83 5.66
CA THR A 61 -12.29 -0.51 5.08
C THR A 61 -10.78 -0.29 4.87
N PRO A 62 -10.36 0.60 3.96
CA PRO A 62 -8.97 0.91 3.71
C PRO A 62 -8.16 1.18 4.98
N LYS A 63 -8.73 1.93 5.94
CA LYS A 63 -8.15 2.17 7.26
C LYS A 63 -7.82 0.88 8.02
N HIS A 64 -8.76 -0.04 8.14
CA HIS A 64 -8.60 -1.25 8.97
C HIS A 64 -7.63 -2.24 8.33
N ILE A 65 -7.69 -2.39 7.01
CA ILE A 65 -6.75 -3.20 6.24
C ILE A 65 -5.35 -2.60 6.35
N GLY A 66 -5.24 -1.29 6.08
CA GLY A 66 -3.98 -0.55 6.09
C GLY A 66 -3.28 -0.62 7.43
N ILE A 67 -3.99 -0.34 8.53
CA ILE A 67 -3.42 -0.43 9.89
C ILE A 67 -2.95 -1.86 10.19
N GLY A 68 -3.76 -2.88 9.88
CA GLY A 68 -3.40 -4.27 10.18
C GLY A 68 -2.17 -4.74 9.43
N VAL A 69 -2.15 -4.51 8.11
CA VAL A 69 -1.02 -4.86 7.25
C VAL A 69 0.21 -4.05 7.64
N ALA A 70 0.11 -2.72 7.77
CA ALA A 70 1.27 -1.87 8.07
C ALA A 70 1.91 -2.22 9.43
N VAL A 71 1.09 -2.42 10.46
CA VAL A 71 1.59 -2.81 11.79
C VAL A 71 2.24 -4.19 11.76
N HIS A 72 1.64 -5.15 11.05
CA HIS A 72 2.25 -6.47 10.88
C HIS A 72 3.57 -6.39 10.11
N GLN A 73 3.63 -5.57 9.05
CA GLN A 73 4.83 -5.40 8.23
C GLN A 73 5.97 -4.75 9.02
N ALA A 74 5.67 -3.74 9.83
CA ALA A 74 6.66 -3.02 10.64
C ALA A 74 7.17 -3.82 11.85
N THR A 75 6.32 -4.65 12.46
CA THR A 75 6.64 -5.26 13.78
C THR A 75 6.71 -6.78 13.78
N ARG A 76 6.10 -7.45 12.78
CA ARG A 76 5.85 -8.90 12.77
C ARG A 76 5.11 -9.43 14.02
N SER A 77 4.46 -8.56 14.78
CA SER A 77 3.82 -8.91 16.05
C SER A 77 2.34 -9.27 15.88
N LYS A 78 2.03 -10.57 16.01
CA LYS A 78 0.64 -11.04 16.09
C LYS A 78 -0.14 -10.40 17.24
N GLY A 79 0.49 -10.27 18.41
CA GLY A 79 -0.16 -9.72 19.60
C GLY A 79 -0.59 -8.26 19.41
N LEU A 80 0.25 -7.45 18.74
CA LEU A 80 -0.07 -6.05 18.47
C LEU A 80 -1.24 -5.91 17.49
N VAL A 81 -1.26 -6.73 16.42
CA VAL A 81 -2.39 -6.76 15.47
C VAL A 81 -3.67 -7.21 16.18
N GLN A 82 -3.61 -8.22 17.04
CA GLN A 82 -4.77 -8.69 17.81
C GLN A 82 -5.28 -7.63 18.77
N LEU A 83 -4.40 -6.86 19.42
CA LEU A 83 -4.78 -5.75 20.29
C LEU A 83 -5.54 -4.68 19.50
N LEU A 84 -5.01 -4.26 18.35
CA LEU A 84 -5.66 -3.26 17.49
C LEU A 84 -6.99 -3.75 16.92
N HIS A 85 -7.07 -5.04 16.57
CA HIS A 85 -8.31 -5.67 16.14
C HIS A 85 -9.35 -5.68 17.26
N ALA A 86 -8.96 -6.04 18.49
CA ALA A 86 -9.84 -6.01 19.65
C ALA A 86 -10.32 -4.60 20.00
N ALA A 87 -9.49 -3.58 19.75
CA ALA A 87 -9.85 -2.17 19.87
C ALA A 87 -10.72 -1.66 18.70
N GLY A 88 -11.00 -2.49 17.68
CA GLY A 88 -11.83 -2.11 16.55
C GLY A 88 -11.14 -1.21 15.52
N HIS A 89 -9.80 -1.16 15.49
CA HIS A 89 -9.03 -0.31 14.58
C HIS A 89 -8.34 -1.07 13.44
N SER A 90 -8.45 -2.40 13.43
CA SER A 90 -7.77 -3.24 12.46
C SER A 90 -8.58 -4.47 12.11
N ILE A 91 -8.28 -5.06 10.96
CA ILE A 91 -8.72 -6.40 10.60
C ILE A 91 -8.04 -7.45 11.50
N SER A 92 -8.61 -8.66 11.56
CA SER A 92 -8.01 -9.75 12.33
C SER A 92 -6.63 -10.13 11.78
N TYR A 93 -5.78 -10.69 12.63
CA TYR A 93 -4.47 -11.20 12.22
C TYR A 93 -4.57 -12.23 11.09
N GLU A 94 -5.58 -13.10 11.12
CA GLU A 94 -5.84 -14.06 10.03
C GLU A 94 -6.16 -13.35 8.72
N SER A 95 -6.97 -12.28 8.75
CA SER A 95 -7.24 -11.47 7.57
C SER A 95 -5.98 -10.78 7.05
N VAL A 96 -5.08 -10.32 7.93
CA VAL A 96 -3.77 -9.79 7.51
C VAL A 96 -2.97 -10.85 6.75
N LEU A 97 -2.85 -12.07 7.30
CA LEU A 97 -2.14 -13.15 6.61
C LEU A 97 -2.77 -13.53 5.27
N ARG A 98 -4.10 -13.49 5.18
CA ARG A 98 -4.82 -13.70 3.91
C ARG A 98 -4.49 -12.60 2.91
N THR A 99 -4.45 -11.34 3.34
CA THR A 99 -4.04 -10.22 2.49
C THR A 99 -2.59 -10.37 2.01
N ASP A 100 -1.66 -10.67 2.91
CA ASP A 100 -0.24 -10.89 2.56
C ASP A 100 -0.10 -12.05 1.55
N THR A 101 -0.83 -13.15 1.77
CA THR A 101 -0.85 -14.31 0.87
C THR A 101 -1.45 -13.96 -0.50
N ALA A 102 -2.53 -13.19 -0.54
CA ALA A 102 -3.13 -12.74 -1.79
C ALA A 102 -2.19 -11.86 -2.60
N ILE A 103 -1.45 -10.95 -1.94
CA ILE A 103 -0.44 -10.11 -2.57
C ILE A 103 0.71 -10.97 -3.13
N ALA A 104 1.19 -11.95 -2.36
CA ALA A 104 2.25 -12.86 -2.81
C ALA A 104 1.81 -13.71 -4.01
N ASN A 105 0.59 -14.26 -3.96
CA ASN A 105 0.04 -15.04 -5.06
C ASN A 105 -0.14 -14.20 -6.34
N GLU A 106 -0.57 -12.95 -6.20
CA GLU A 106 -0.68 -12.03 -7.34
C GLU A 106 0.70 -11.74 -7.95
N ALA A 107 1.75 -11.55 -7.14
CA ALA A 107 3.11 -11.38 -7.63
C ALA A 107 3.62 -12.64 -8.38
N VAL A 108 3.31 -13.84 -7.87
CA VAL A 108 3.66 -15.11 -8.54
C VAL A 108 2.91 -15.25 -9.86
N LYS A 109 1.61 -14.92 -9.88
CA LYS A 109 0.82 -14.93 -11.11
C LYS A 109 1.41 -13.98 -12.16
N GLN A 110 1.70 -12.74 -11.77
CA GLN A 110 2.36 -11.76 -12.64
C GLN A 110 3.71 -12.24 -13.15
N TYR A 111 4.51 -12.93 -12.32
CA TYR A 111 5.77 -13.53 -12.76
C TYR A 111 5.57 -14.52 -13.92
N PHE A 112 4.58 -15.41 -13.82
CA PHE A 112 4.28 -16.35 -14.91
C PHE A 112 3.69 -15.65 -16.14
N ASP A 113 2.77 -14.70 -15.95
CA ASP A 113 2.14 -13.94 -17.03
C ASP A 113 3.18 -13.11 -17.81
N ASN A 114 4.22 -12.61 -17.14
CA ASN A 114 5.33 -11.88 -17.74
C ASN A 114 6.44 -12.79 -18.29
N GLY A 115 6.14 -14.05 -18.60
CA GLY A 115 7.10 -14.97 -19.20
C GLY A 115 8.22 -15.40 -18.25
N ARG A 116 7.91 -15.55 -16.96
CA ARG A 116 8.86 -15.90 -15.88
C ARG A 116 9.88 -14.79 -15.59
N VAL A 117 9.43 -13.54 -15.71
CA VAL A 117 10.21 -12.35 -15.37
C VAL A 117 9.47 -11.56 -14.32
N PHE A 118 10.17 -11.21 -13.24
CA PHE A 118 9.61 -10.29 -12.25
C PHE A 118 9.70 -8.86 -12.78
N ILE A 119 8.56 -8.18 -12.85
CA ILE A 119 8.47 -6.77 -13.25
C ILE A 119 7.82 -6.01 -12.08
N PRO A 120 8.51 -5.05 -11.44
CA PRO A 120 7.92 -4.27 -10.36
C PRO A 120 6.66 -3.52 -10.83
N GLN A 121 5.62 -3.43 -9.98
CA GLN A 121 4.31 -2.89 -10.36
C GLN A 121 4.37 -1.46 -10.93
N ASN A 122 5.30 -0.62 -10.45
CA ASN A 122 5.50 0.73 -10.97
C ASN A 122 5.95 0.74 -12.44
N PHE A 123 6.54 -0.34 -12.95
CA PHE A 123 6.95 -0.48 -14.35
C PHE A 123 5.84 -1.01 -15.28
N VAL A 124 4.77 -1.60 -14.73
CA VAL A 124 3.67 -2.22 -15.51
C VAL A 124 2.57 -1.21 -15.86
N ASN A 125 2.47 -0.08 -15.14
CA ASN A 125 1.37 0.87 -15.32
C ASN A 125 1.50 1.67 -16.63
N ALA A 126 0.75 1.28 -17.67
CA ALA A 126 0.67 1.96 -18.96
C ALA A 126 -0.09 3.31 -18.91
N LYS A 127 -0.72 3.64 -17.78
CA LYS A 127 -1.58 4.84 -17.64
C LYS A 127 -0.84 6.13 -17.29
N LEU A 128 0.46 6.07 -16.98
CA LEU A 128 1.27 7.26 -16.73
C LEU A 128 2.21 7.48 -17.92
N PRO A 129 2.15 8.64 -18.62
CA PRO A 129 3.12 8.96 -19.65
C PRO A 129 4.49 9.09 -18.99
N GLY A 130 5.41 8.18 -19.31
CA GLY A 130 6.74 8.18 -18.73
C GLY A 130 7.68 7.30 -19.53
N TYR A 131 8.94 7.73 -19.64
CA TYR A 131 10.01 6.94 -20.22
C TYR A 131 10.65 6.08 -19.13
N ILE A 132 11.02 4.84 -19.47
CA ILE A 132 11.89 4.03 -18.62
C ILE A 132 13.32 4.31 -19.06
N MET A 133 14.15 4.78 -18.14
CA MET A 133 15.57 5.02 -18.39
C MET A 133 16.38 3.80 -17.97
N TYR A 134 17.31 3.37 -18.79
CA TYR A 134 18.24 2.29 -18.46
C TYR A 134 19.65 2.84 -18.40
N ALA A 135 20.36 2.57 -17.30
CA ALA A 135 21.80 2.76 -17.21
C ALA A 135 22.46 1.38 -17.27
N ASN A 136 23.32 1.16 -18.25
CA ASN A 136 24.08 -0.06 -18.40
C ASN A 136 25.52 0.23 -18.01
N ASP A 137 26.09 -0.63 -17.17
CA ASP A 137 27.49 -0.57 -16.78
C ASP A 137 28.08 -1.97 -16.75
N ASN A 138 29.39 -2.07 -16.84
CA ASN A 138 30.10 -3.33 -16.68
C ASN A 138 30.43 -3.55 -15.20
N ILE A 139 30.25 -4.78 -14.73
CA ILE A 139 30.83 -5.26 -13.48
C ILE A 139 32.06 -6.08 -13.85
N ASP A 140 33.21 -5.43 -13.72
CA ASP A 140 34.50 -6.02 -13.97
C ASP A 140 35.26 -6.15 -12.64
N ILE A 141 35.60 -7.37 -12.24
CA ILE A 141 36.30 -7.67 -10.97
C ILE A 141 37.60 -8.39 -11.27
N ASN A 142 38.67 -7.97 -10.59
CA ASN A 142 40.03 -8.52 -10.68
C ASN A 142 40.65 -8.44 -12.09
N GLU A 143 40.34 -7.42 -12.89
CA GLU A 143 40.84 -7.30 -14.27
C GLU A 143 42.37 -7.19 -14.40
N GLU A 144 43.06 -6.73 -13.36
CA GLU A 144 44.51 -6.52 -13.37
C GLU A 144 45.28 -7.84 -13.19
N THR A 145 45.05 -8.80 -14.09
CA THR A 145 45.81 -10.04 -14.19
C THR A 145 46.54 -10.12 -15.52
N LEU A 146 47.79 -10.59 -15.50
CA LEU A 146 48.61 -10.71 -16.72
C LEU A 146 48.11 -11.79 -17.68
N ASP A 147 47.40 -12.80 -17.17
CA ASP A 147 46.90 -13.94 -17.95
C ASP A 147 45.38 -13.91 -18.15
N GLY A 148 44.68 -12.90 -17.62
CA GLY A 148 43.23 -12.77 -17.71
C GLY A 148 42.45 -13.86 -16.96
N LYS A 149 43.10 -14.68 -16.13
CA LYS A 149 42.43 -15.78 -15.42
C LYS A 149 41.90 -15.31 -14.07
N GLY A 150 40.70 -15.81 -13.72
CA GLY A 150 40.05 -15.46 -12.45
C GLY A 150 39.45 -14.06 -12.43
N THR A 151 39.35 -13.41 -13.59
CA THR A 151 38.55 -12.19 -13.77
C THR A 151 37.07 -12.55 -13.85
N PHE A 152 36.22 -11.62 -13.42
CA PHE A 152 34.77 -11.73 -13.60
C PHE A 152 34.31 -10.55 -14.45
N HIS A 153 33.60 -10.86 -15.54
CA HIS A 153 33.02 -9.90 -16.45
C HIS A 153 31.51 -10.12 -16.50
N ALA A 154 30.74 -9.12 -16.08
CA ALA A 154 29.30 -9.10 -16.22
C ALA A 154 28.81 -7.72 -16.64
N SER A 155 27.56 -7.64 -17.09
CA SER A 155 26.89 -6.37 -17.36
C SER A 155 25.73 -6.21 -16.39
N GLN A 156 25.61 -5.03 -15.81
CA GLN A 156 24.50 -4.64 -14.96
C GLN A 156 23.66 -3.58 -15.67
N THR A 157 22.34 -3.73 -15.54
CA THR A 157 21.38 -2.73 -15.98
C THR A 157 20.59 -2.23 -14.78
N ALA A 158 20.61 -0.92 -14.54
CA ALA A 158 19.69 -0.25 -13.63
C ALA A 158 18.56 0.39 -14.43
N ALA A 159 17.32 0.06 -14.08
CA ALA A 159 16.14 0.65 -14.69
C ALA A 159 15.53 1.69 -13.75
N PHE A 160 15.30 2.90 -14.25
CA PHE A 160 14.71 4.01 -13.51
C PHE A 160 13.38 4.40 -14.13
N ARG A 161 12.42 4.68 -13.26
CA ARG A 161 11.09 5.16 -13.62
C ARG A 161 10.60 6.14 -12.59
#